data_AF-A0A4P5UUU4-F1
#
_entry.id   AF-A0A4P5UUU4-F1
#
_cell.length_a   1.000
_cell.length_b   1.000
_cell.length_c   1.000
_cell.angle_alpha   90.00
_cell.angle_beta   90.00
_cell.angle_gamma   90.00
#
_symmetry.space_group_name_H-M   'P 1'
#
loop_
_entity.id
_entity.type
_entity.pdbx_description
1 polymer ?
#
loop_
_entity_poly.entity_id
_entity_poly.type
_entity_poly.pdbx_seq_one_letter_code
_entity_poly.pdbx_strand_id
1 'polypeptide(L)'
;MRSLIVAIFIALGITVGAQAQDKAASKEKIQSGKEQVKSGVLIVKDAKSDAKELRQQVKSGQMTKEEAKAQMQQARQQVKTAKEQVKSGKVLIREGRKELRDAKKGGK
;
A
#
# COMPACT_ATOMS: atom_id res chain seq x y z
N MET A 1 39.99 -20.05 -28.63
CA MET A 1 38.54 -20.30 -28.84
C MET A 1 37.75 -20.68 -27.57
N ARG A 2 38.38 -21.05 -26.44
CA ARG A 2 37.66 -21.35 -25.18
C ARG A 2 37.27 -20.11 -24.35
N SER A 3 38.00 -18.99 -24.49
CA SER A 3 37.69 -17.73 -23.76
C SER A 3 36.48 -16.96 -24.31
N LEU A 4 36.16 -17.13 -25.59
CA LEU A 4 35.04 -16.41 -26.24
C LEU A 4 33.67 -17.01 -25.90
N ILE A 5 33.61 -18.31 -25.58
CA ILE A 5 32.36 -18.98 -25.21
C ILE A 5 31.96 -18.63 -23.76
N VAL A 6 32.94 -18.50 -22.85
CA VAL A 6 32.69 -18.16 -21.44
C VAL A 6 32.19 -16.71 -21.28
N ALA A 7 32.65 -15.78 -22.12
CA ALA A 7 32.20 -14.38 -22.09
C ALA A 7 30.71 -14.22 -22.49
N ILE A 8 30.21 -15.06 -23.41
CA ILE A 8 28.80 -15.02 -23.86
C ILE A 8 27.86 -15.54 -22.77
N PHE A 9 28.26 -16.56 -22.01
CA PHE A 9 27.44 -17.09 -20.91
C PHE A 9 27.34 -16.13 -19.71
N ILE A 10 28.37 -15.34 -19.43
CA ILE A 10 28.33 -14.31 -18.37
C ILE A 10 27.44 -13.13 -18.78
N ALA A 11 27.45 -12.74 -20.05
CA ALA A 11 26.56 -11.69 -20.56
C ALA A 11 25.07 -12.13 -20.56
N LEU A 12 24.77 -13.37 -20.95
CA LEU A 12 23.40 -13.89 -20.92
C LEU A 12 22.87 -14.07 -19.48
N GLY A 13 23.70 -14.57 -18.55
CA GLY A 13 23.31 -14.82 -17.16
C GLY A 13 22.92 -13.56 -16.38
N ILE A 14 23.56 -12.41 -16.67
CA ILE A 14 23.25 -11.12 -16.04
C ILE A 14 21.96 -10.52 -16.59
N THR A 15 21.66 -10.70 -17.88
CA THR A 15 20.44 -10.17 -18.51
C THR A 15 19.15 -10.87 -18.06
N VAL A 16 19.20 -12.17 -17.72
CA VAL A 16 18.03 -12.91 -17.22
C VAL A 16 17.72 -12.55 -15.75
N GLY A 17 18.73 -12.23 -14.95
CA GLY A 17 18.56 -11.82 -13.54
C GLY A 17 17.82 -10.49 -13.38
N ALA A 18 18.09 -9.51 -14.25
CA ALA A 18 17.46 -8.19 -14.19
C ALA A 18 15.92 -8.25 -14.38
N GLN A 19 15.44 -9.04 -15.35
CA GLN A 19 14.01 -9.18 -15.64
C GLN A 19 13.22 -9.92 -14.55
N ALA A 20 13.89 -10.78 -13.77
CA ALA A 20 13.28 -11.45 -12.62
C ALA A 20 13.18 -10.49 -11.42
N GLN A 21 14.20 -9.66 -11.19
CA GLN A 21 14.20 -8.64 -10.15
C GLN A 21 13.13 -7.56 -10.39
N ASP A 22 12.98 -7.07 -11.63
CA ASP A 22 11.97 -6.05 -11.95
C ASP A 22 10.53 -6.53 -11.71
N LYS A 23 10.26 -7.80 -12.05
CA LYS A 23 8.95 -8.43 -11.79
C LYS A 23 8.72 -8.66 -10.29
N ALA A 24 9.75 -9.04 -9.54
CA ALA A 24 9.66 -9.23 -8.09
C ALA A 24 9.40 -7.90 -7.38
N ALA A 25 10.17 -6.85 -7.70
CA ALA A 25 10.00 -5.51 -7.15
C ALA A 25 8.62 -4.91 -7.48
N SER A 26 8.13 -5.12 -8.72
CA SER A 26 6.78 -4.73 -9.13
C SER A 26 5.68 -5.42 -8.33
N LYS A 27 5.83 -6.73 -8.06
CA LYS A 27 4.88 -7.48 -7.23
C LYS A 27 4.91 -7.02 -5.78
N GLU A 28 6.09 -6.70 -5.26
CA GLU A 28 6.28 -6.18 -3.91
C GLU A 28 5.60 -4.81 -3.75
N LYS A 29 5.79 -3.88 -4.70
CA LYS A 29 5.06 -2.58 -4.71
C LYS A 29 3.55 -2.76 -4.72
N ILE A 30 3.03 -3.71 -5.52
CA ILE A 30 1.60 -4.03 -5.54
C ILE A 30 1.14 -4.59 -4.18
N GLN A 31 1.93 -5.47 -3.58
CA GLN A 31 1.60 -6.10 -2.30
C GLN A 31 1.61 -5.07 -1.17
N SER A 32 2.68 -4.29 -1.04
CA SER A 32 2.79 -3.17 -0.10
C SER A 32 1.65 -2.18 -0.28
N GLY A 33 1.33 -1.81 -1.53
CA GLY A 33 0.21 -0.94 -1.82
C GLY A 33 -1.15 -1.52 -1.42
N LYS A 34 -1.36 -2.84 -1.57
CA LYS A 34 -2.58 -3.52 -1.08
C LYS A 34 -2.67 -3.51 0.43
N GLU A 35 -1.56 -3.73 1.11
CA GLU A 35 -1.49 -3.72 2.58
C GLU A 35 -1.77 -2.32 3.14
N GLN A 36 -1.18 -1.28 2.54
CA GLN A 36 -1.50 0.12 2.88
C GLN A 36 -2.98 0.45 2.67
N VAL A 37 -3.56 0.00 1.56
CA VAL A 37 -5.00 0.17 1.30
C VAL A 37 -5.84 -0.58 2.33
N LYS A 38 -5.50 -1.83 2.63
CA LYS A 38 -6.23 -2.64 3.61
C LYS A 38 -6.17 -2.02 5.00
N SER A 39 -4.98 -1.63 5.45
CA SER A 39 -4.75 -0.99 6.74
C SER A 39 -5.54 0.33 6.85
N GLY A 40 -5.44 1.21 5.85
CA GLY A 40 -6.19 2.46 5.86
C GLY A 40 -7.71 2.26 5.82
N VAL A 41 -8.20 1.23 5.12
CA VAL A 41 -9.64 0.90 5.14
C VAL A 41 -10.10 0.41 6.53
N LEU A 42 -9.28 -0.40 7.21
CA LEU A 42 -9.57 -0.86 8.57
C LEU A 42 -9.63 0.32 9.55
N ILE A 43 -8.64 1.21 9.53
CA ILE A 43 -8.63 2.42 10.38
C ILE A 43 -9.89 3.27 10.15
N VAL A 44 -10.32 3.43 8.89
CA VAL A 44 -11.55 4.19 8.59
C VAL A 44 -12.80 3.48 9.12
N LYS A 45 -12.84 2.15 9.08
CA LYS A 45 -13.95 1.36 9.62
C LYS A 45 -14.00 1.48 11.15
N ASP A 46 -12.86 1.35 11.81
CA ASP A 46 -12.75 1.39 13.26
C ASP A 46 -13.13 2.78 13.78
N ALA A 47 -12.57 3.84 13.20
CA ALA A 47 -12.94 5.22 13.54
C ALA A 47 -14.44 5.53 13.34
N LYS A 48 -15.11 4.84 12.39
CA LYS A 48 -16.57 4.96 12.20
C LYS A 48 -17.34 4.23 13.31
N SER A 49 -16.82 3.10 13.79
CA SER A 49 -17.36 2.38 14.95
C SER A 49 -17.22 3.23 16.20
N ASP A 50 -16.03 3.76 16.47
CA ASP A 50 -15.72 4.62 17.61
C ASP A 50 -16.61 5.86 17.63
N ALA A 51 -16.80 6.51 16.46
CA ALA A 51 -17.70 7.66 16.35
C ALA A 51 -19.17 7.32 16.67
N LYS A 52 -19.61 6.08 16.40
CA LYS A 52 -20.96 5.63 16.76
C LYS A 52 -21.06 5.38 18.26
N GLU A 53 -20.04 4.77 18.86
CA GLU A 53 -19.96 4.51 20.29
C GLU A 53 -19.91 5.81 21.10
N LEU A 54 -19.06 6.76 20.70
CA LEU A 54 -18.99 8.09 21.32
C LEU A 54 -20.33 8.81 21.30
N ARG A 55 -21.06 8.73 20.18
CA ARG A 55 -22.42 9.29 20.09
C ARG A 55 -23.39 8.62 21.07
N GLN A 56 -23.22 7.32 21.32
CA GLN A 56 -24.06 6.58 22.25
C GLN A 56 -23.72 6.93 23.70
N GLN A 57 -22.43 7.07 24.04
CA GLN A 57 -21.96 7.49 25.37
C GLN A 57 -22.39 8.92 25.73
N VAL A 58 -22.38 9.84 24.75
CA VAL A 58 -22.93 11.20 24.95
C VAL A 58 -24.43 11.16 25.19
N LYS A 59 -25.17 10.30 24.48
CA LYS A 59 -26.62 10.15 24.66
C LYS A 59 -26.97 9.51 26.01
N SER A 60 -26.16 8.58 26.50
CA SER A 60 -26.35 7.94 27.82
C SER A 60 -25.87 8.81 28.98
N GLY A 61 -25.25 9.97 28.71
CA GLY A 61 -24.70 10.86 29.74
C GLY A 61 -23.40 10.34 30.37
N GLN A 62 -22.82 9.27 29.85
CA GLN A 62 -21.53 8.72 30.30
C GLN A 62 -20.33 9.59 29.88
N MET A 63 -20.52 10.47 28.90
CA MET A 63 -19.48 11.35 28.39
C MET A 63 -20.05 12.74 28.10
N THR A 64 -19.24 13.77 28.36
CA THR A 64 -19.61 15.14 28.02
C THR A 64 -19.51 15.39 26.51
N LYS A 65 -20.23 16.40 26.02
CA LYS A 65 -20.14 16.80 24.60
C LYS A 65 -18.73 17.27 24.22
N GLU A 66 -17.98 17.85 25.15
CA GLU A 66 -16.64 18.36 24.90
C GLU A 66 -15.63 17.23 24.73
N GLU A 67 -15.64 16.24 25.62
CA GLU A 67 -14.79 15.04 25.52
C GLU A 67 -15.07 14.29 24.22
N ALA A 68 -16.34 14.07 23.90
CA ALA A 68 -16.72 13.39 22.66
C ALA A 68 -16.29 14.18 21.42
N LYS A 69 -16.34 15.51 21.46
CA LYS A 69 -15.86 16.37 20.36
C LYS A 69 -14.35 16.25 20.17
N ALA A 70 -13.57 16.23 21.26
CA ALA A 70 -12.13 16.04 21.21
C ALA A 70 -11.76 14.66 20.63
N GLN A 71 -12.39 13.58 21.11
CA GLN A 71 -12.13 12.23 20.59
C GLN A 71 -12.56 12.09 19.11
N MET A 72 -13.69 12.71 18.73
CA MET A 72 -14.13 12.68 17.34
C MET A 72 -13.24 13.51 16.40
N GLN A 73 -12.54 14.54 16.91
CA GLN A 73 -11.49 15.24 16.17
C GLN A 73 -10.26 14.34 15.96
N GLN A 74 -9.82 13.62 16.99
CA GLN A 74 -8.72 12.67 16.87
C GLN A 74 -9.03 11.55 15.85
N ALA A 75 -10.22 10.95 15.95
CA ALA A 75 -10.69 9.96 14.98
C ALA A 75 -10.74 10.52 13.55
N ARG A 76 -11.16 11.78 13.38
CA ARG A 76 -11.12 12.46 12.07
C ARG A 76 -9.70 12.61 11.53
N GLN A 77 -8.73 12.94 12.39
CA GLN A 77 -7.33 13.06 12.00
C GLN A 77 -6.78 11.70 11.55
N GLN A 78 -7.04 10.64 12.31
CA GLN A 78 -6.66 9.26 11.95
C GLN A 78 -7.27 8.83 10.61
N VAL A 79 -8.56 9.13 10.38
CA VAL A 79 -9.25 8.86 9.11
C VAL A 79 -8.59 9.62 7.95
N LYS A 80 -8.13 10.86 8.18
CA LYS A 80 -7.42 11.63 7.14
C LYS A 80 -6.10 10.95 6.77
N THR A 81 -5.29 10.59 7.75
CA THR A 81 -4.03 9.86 7.53
C THR A 81 -4.27 8.52 6.82
N ALA A 82 -5.28 7.77 7.26
CA ALA A 82 -5.66 6.50 6.64
C ALA A 82 -6.10 6.67 5.17
N LYS A 83 -6.84 7.74 4.85
CA LYS A 83 -7.20 8.06 3.46
C LYS A 83 -5.98 8.39 2.61
N GLU A 84 -4.98 9.07 3.16
CA GLU A 84 -3.72 9.35 2.47
C GLU A 84 -2.92 8.06 2.23
N GLN A 85 -2.85 7.16 3.22
CA GLN A 85 -2.27 5.83 3.05
C GLN A 85 -2.97 5.01 1.96
N VAL A 86 -4.30 5.03 1.90
CA VAL A 86 -5.07 4.38 0.83
C VAL A 86 -4.75 4.97 -0.54
N LYS A 87 -4.60 6.31 -0.64
CA LYS A 87 -4.21 6.96 -1.89
C LYS A 87 -2.80 6.53 -2.32
N SER A 88 -1.84 6.57 -1.40
CA SER A 88 -0.46 6.14 -1.64
C SER A 88 -0.41 4.68 -2.09
N GLY A 89 -1.09 3.78 -1.38
CA GLY A 89 -1.13 2.37 -1.74
C GLY A 89 -1.77 2.11 -3.11
N LYS A 90 -2.80 2.89 -3.50
CA LYS A 90 -3.36 2.84 -4.86
C LYS A 90 -2.37 3.28 -5.93
N VAL A 91 -1.54 4.29 -5.66
CA VAL A 91 -0.48 4.73 -6.57
C VAL A 91 0.57 3.62 -6.72
N LEU A 92 1.05 3.04 -5.62
CA LEU A 92 2.01 1.91 -5.64
C LEU A 92 1.47 0.71 -6.43
N ILE A 93 0.19 0.36 -6.26
CA ILE A 93 -0.45 -0.70 -7.05
C ILE A 93 -0.45 -0.35 -8.54
N ARG A 94 -0.75 0.91 -8.88
CA ARG A 94 -0.83 1.36 -10.29
C ARG A 94 0.55 1.33 -10.94
N GLU A 95 1.57 1.83 -10.24
CA GLU A 95 2.96 1.85 -10.70
C GLU A 95 3.51 0.44 -10.86
N GLY A 96 3.39 -0.41 -9.84
CA GLY A 96 3.83 -1.80 -9.93
C GLY A 96 3.10 -2.58 -11.03
N ARG A 97 1.82 -2.28 -11.32
CA ARG A 97 1.10 -2.86 -12.47
C ARG A 97 1.57 -2.35 -13.82
N LYS A 98 2.07 -1.11 -13.90
CA LYS A 98 2.63 -0.53 -15.12
C LYS A 98 4.00 -1.16 -15.39
N GLU A 99 4.88 -1.16 -14.39
CA GLU A 99 6.21 -1.79 -14.44
C GLU A 99 6.12 -3.28 -14.80
N LEU A 100 5.19 -4.02 -14.20
CA LEU A 100 4.97 -5.44 -14.54
C LEU A 100 4.52 -5.65 -15.99
N ARG A 101 3.74 -4.72 -16.56
CA ARG A 101 3.33 -4.79 -17.97
C ARG A 101 4.47 -4.45 -18.90
N ASP A 102 5.27 -3.44 -18.57
CA ASP A 102 6.40 -3.02 -19.39
C ASP A 102 7.49 -4.10 -19.39
N ALA A 103 7.80 -4.70 -18.23
CA ALA A 103 8.68 -5.86 -18.11
C ALA A 103 8.17 -7.11 -18.86
N LYS A 104 6.85 -7.23 -19.06
CA LYS A 104 6.26 -8.32 -19.87
C LYS A 104 6.28 -8.02 -21.37
N LYS A 105 6.30 -6.75 -21.77
CA LYS A 105 6.38 -6.32 -23.18
C LYS A 105 7.82 -6.27 -23.70
N GLY A 106 8.77 -5.84 -22.88
CA GLY A 106 10.20 -5.79 -23.25
C GLY A 106 10.93 -7.13 -23.19
N GLY A 107 10.29 -8.18 -22.66
CA GLY A 107 10.78 -9.56 -22.70
C GLY A 107 10.14 -10.42 -23.80
N LYS A 108 9.51 -9.79 -24.81
CA LYS A 108 9.03 -10.44 -26.02
C LYS A 108 9.97 -10.14 -27.18
#